data_AF-A0A7H8RBN8-F1
#
_entry.id   AF-A0A7H8RBN8-F1
#
_cell.length_a   1.000
_cell.length_b   1.000
_cell.length_c   1.000
_cell.angle_alpha   90.00
_cell.angle_beta   90.00
_cell.angle_gamma   90.00
#
_symmetry.space_group_name_H-M   'P 1'
#
loop_
_entity.id
_entity.type
_entity.pdbx_description
1 polymer ?
#
loop_
_entity_poly.entity_id
_entity_poly.type
_entity_poly.pdbx_seq_one_letter_code
_entity_poly.pdbx_strand_id
1 'polypeptide(L)'
;MSSQAQNPSLVTTALLTVAIVFPILATLAVALRVWSTLSKNKRLFLDDYILILALIFAWGVPIDIYVAAGRGGVNYSTRSQLEASSIFLQAQLLAGDPISAAYDPLSVNPLRYNYTAFGIAFSGMSMCFDVIVLCFPLPIIYRLMMSTRRKLQVAGIFWLGIFCCIASVLRFYYVYKEAYESTSSTGANRYVAVTPSVTWATIEPSTSVIAACLPTYGHLIGASRGFSTSFRSFWSRLSLKSIGGGDEDRSSIVHTSNQRSSGNRRQWERLGKIDNNNEDIEMAGTTFEDDHIPLAKDAQSMNIHTRQSFMQLESYGESSADDHVPNPPKVLIIFEELDLPYESAYVELDEFKKPPLTDANPNGRIPVIIDPNTNITLWESGAIIQYLIDTYDKDQKLTYTTFPEKYHLIQWSFFQASGQGPYFGQAAWFNIFHEKTYGESPESAKVRYGSEVKRVAGVLNTALSDKEWLVGDKCTYADLAFVTWNLQIPFFMGSRTGEHAWRPEEFPHFDRWQNAMLARPSVAKVVSLMNEKEVKKSA
;
A
#
# COMPACT_ATOMS: atom_id res chain seq x y z
N MET A 1 -45.09 54.51 -29.68
CA MET A 1 -44.06 53.45 -29.64
C MET A 1 -44.36 52.56 -28.44
N SER A 2 -45.06 51.45 -28.67
CA SER A 2 -45.44 50.51 -27.61
C SER A 2 -44.20 49.77 -27.11
N SER A 3 -44.02 49.71 -25.79
CA SER A 3 -43.03 48.85 -25.15
C SER A 3 -43.37 47.40 -25.48
N GLN A 4 -42.62 46.75 -26.37
CA GLN A 4 -42.71 45.30 -26.57
C GLN A 4 -42.42 44.64 -25.22
N ALA A 5 -43.40 43.94 -24.65
CA ALA A 5 -43.22 43.14 -23.45
C ALA A 5 -42.14 42.08 -23.74
N GLN A 6 -40.96 42.24 -23.14
CA GLN A 6 -39.87 41.30 -23.31
C GLN A 6 -40.24 39.98 -22.62
N ASN A 7 -40.39 38.92 -23.40
CA ASN A 7 -40.69 37.60 -22.88
C ASN A 7 -39.45 37.03 -22.17
N PRO A 8 -39.57 36.54 -20.92
CA PRO A 8 -38.44 35.96 -20.20
C PRO A 8 -37.97 34.67 -20.88
N SER A 9 -36.65 34.48 -20.96
CA SER A 9 -36.03 33.26 -21.49
C SER A 9 -35.84 32.21 -20.39
N LEU A 10 -35.89 30.93 -20.78
CA LEU A 10 -35.56 29.78 -19.93
C LEU A 10 -34.09 29.81 -19.49
N VAL A 11 -33.19 30.28 -20.37
CA VAL A 11 -31.77 30.40 -20.07
C VAL A 11 -31.49 31.75 -19.44
N THR A 12 -31.21 31.74 -18.14
CA THR A 12 -30.76 32.91 -17.40
C THR A 12 -29.24 33.02 -17.42
N THR A 13 -28.71 34.22 -17.16
CA THR A 13 -27.26 34.40 -16.96
C THR A 13 -26.72 33.50 -15.85
N ALA A 14 -27.49 33.30 -14.77
CA ALA A 14 -27.11 32.41 -13.68
C ALA A 14 -26.99 30.94 -14.14
N LEU A 15 -27.99 30.43 -14.87
CA LEU A 15 -27.96 29.08 -15.41
C LEU A 15 -26.79 28.89 -16.39
N LEU A 16 -26.56 29.85 -17.29
CA LEU A 16 -25.45 29.80 -18.24
C LEU A 16 -24.09 29.80 -17.53
N THR A 17 -23.94 30.59 -16.46
CA THR A 17 -22.71 30.61 -15.65
C THR A 17 -22.45 29.25 -15.01
N VAL A 18 -23.47 28.62 -14.44
CA VAL A 18 -23.38 27.28 -13.86
C VAL A 18 -23.01 26.24 -14.92
N ALA A 19 -23.64 26.30 -16.10
CA ALA A 19 -23.38 25.40 -17.23
C ALA A 19 -21.95 25.50 -17.77
N ILE A 20 -21.27 26.64 -17.58
CA ILE A 20 -19.86 26.81 -17.96
C ILE A 20 -18.94 26.30 -16.85
N VAL A 21 -19.15 26.78 -15.62
CA VAL A 21 -18.17 26.59 -14.54
C VAL A 21 -18.08 25.12 -14.11
N PHE A 22 -19.22 24.47 -13.84
CA PHE A 22 -19.23 23.13 -13.23
C PHE A 22 -18.69 22.02 -14.15
N PRO A 23 -19.06 21.95 -15.44
CA PRO A 23 -18.51 20.95 -16.34
C PRO A 23 -17.01 21.14 -16.61
N ILE A 24 -16.52 22.38 -16.64
CA ILE A 24 -15.08 22.66 -16.76
C ILE A 24 -14.34 22.15 -15.52
N LEU A 25 -14.86 22.43 -14.31
CA LEU A 25 -14.27 21.92 -13.07
C LEU A 25 -14.26 20.38 -13.04
N ALA A 26 -15.35 19.73 -13.47
CA ALA A 26 -15.41 18.28 -13.59
C ALA A 26 -14.39 17.72 -14.60
N THR A 27 -14.23 18.41 -15.74
CA THR A 27 -13.24 18.04 -16.76
C THR A 27 -11.81 18.14 -16.22
N LEU A 28 -11.49 19.22 -15.51
CA LEU A 28 -10.20 19.40 -14.86
C LEU A 28 -9.96 18.30 -13.80
N ALA A 29 -10.99 17.93 -13.05
CA ALA A 29 -10.88 16.88 -12.03
C ALA A 29 -10.54 15.52 -12.66
N VAL A 30 -11.22 15.12 -13.73
CA VAL A 30 -10.94 13.87 -14.44
C VAL A 30 -9.54 13.90 -15.08
N ALA A 31 -9.15 15.04 -15.69
CA ALA A 31 -7.83 15.20 -16.27
C ALA A 31 -6.71 15.04 -15.23
N LEU A 32 -6.86 15.66 -14.04
CA LEU A 32 -5.92 15.52 -12.93
C LEU A 32 -5.83 14.07 -12.43
N ARG A 33 -6.96 13.36 -12.39
CA ARG A 33 -7.00 11.96 -11.99
C ARG A 33 -6.25 11.08 -12.98
N VAL A 34 -6.53 11.20 -14.28
CA VAL A 34 -5.84 10.48 -15.35
C VAL A 34 -4.34 10.77 -15.31
N TRP A 35 -3.95 12.04 -15.16
CA TRP A 35 -2.55 12.43 -15.03
C TRP A 35 -1.87 11.83 -13.81
N SER A 36 -2.55 11.80 -12.65
CA SER A 36 -2.04 11.17 -11.43
C SER A 36 -1.77 9.67 -11.62
N THR A 37 -2.64 8.98 -12.36
CA THR A 37 -2.47 7.54 -12.67
C THR A 37 -1.31 7.31 -13.64
N LEU A 38 -1.25 8.09 -14.73
CA LEU A 38 -0.22 7.94 -15.76
C LEU A 38 1.19 8.34 -15.28
N SER A 39 1.31 9.31 -14.37
CA SER A 39 2.59 9.79 -13.84
C SER A 39 3.40 8.74 -13.07
N LYS A 40 2.84 7.55 -12.80
CA LYS A 40 3.51 6.42 -12.14
C LYS A 40 3.71 5.19 -13.03
N ASN A 41 3.66 5.32 -14.37
CA ASN A 41 3.71 4.19 -15.30
C ASN A 41 2.65 3.10 -15.02
N LYS A 42 1.53 3.46 -14.36
CA LYS A 42 0.40 2.56 -14.16
C LYS A 42 -0.55 2.67 -15.36
N ARG A 43 -1.10 1.53 -15.78
CA ARG A 43 -2.15 1.49 -16.81
C ARG A 43 -3.47 2.00 -16.22
N LEU A 44 -4.28 2.66 -17.05
CA LEU A 44 -5.64 3.05 -16.69
C LEU A 44 -6.48 1.80 -16.41
N PHE A 45 -7.31 1.85 -15.38
CA PHE A 45 -8.20 0.76 -15.01
C PHE A 45 -9.64 1.05 -15.41
N LEU A 46 -10.52 0.05 -15.33
CA LEU A 46 -11.94 0.17 -15.74
C LEU A 46 -12.64 1.39 -15.11
N ASP A 47 -12.35 1.68 -13.83
CA ASP A 47 -12.90 2.82 -13.10
C ASP A 47 -12.55 4.18 -13.74
N ASP A 48 -11.34 4.34 -14.30
CA ASP A 48 -10.94 5.57 -14.97
C ASP A 48 -11.71 5.77 -16.29
N TYR A 49 -11.97 4.68 -17.03
CA TYR A 49 -12.75 4.73 -18.27
C TYR A 49 -14.24 5.02 -18.00
N ILE A 50 -14.82 4.41 -16.96
CA ILE A 50 -16.20 4.69 -16.54
C ILE A 50 -16.34 6.16 -16.16
N LEU A 51 -15.34 6.76 -15.52
CA LEU A 51 -15.40 8.17 -15.13
C LEU A 51 -15.27 9.13 -16.31
N ILE A 52 -14.46 8.79 -17.32
CA ILE A 52 -14.41 9.54 -18.59
C ILE A 52 -15.78 9.47 -19.28
N LEU A 53 -16.42 8.30 -19.28
CA LEU A 53 -17.77 8.13 -19.82
C LEU A 53 -18.81 8.95 -19.04
N ALA A 54 -18.75 8.94 -17.71
CA ALA A 54 -19.60 9.75 -16.85
C ALA A 54 -19.43 11.26 -17.11
N LEU A 55 -18.20 11.71 -17.35
CA LEU A 55 -17.92 13.10 -17.74
C LEU A 55 -18.58 13.46 -19.07
N ILE A 56 -18.54 12.58 -20.08
CA ILE A 56 -19.20 12.82 -21.37
C ILE A 56 -20.70 13.02 -21.17
N PHE A 57 -21.35 12.19 -20.34
CA PHE A 57 -22.76 12.36 -20.03
C PHE A 57 -23.05 13.63 -19.21
N ALA A 58 -22.17 14.03 -18.30
CA ALA A 58 -22.30 15.26 -17.51
C ALA A 58 -22.28 16.53 -18.38
N TRP A 59 -21.65 16.48 -19.57
CA TRP A 59 -21.65 17.58 -20.54
C TRP A 59 -22.95 17.73 -21.34
N GLY A 60 -23.84 16.72 -21.34
CA GLY A 60 -25.06 16.74 -22.14
C GLY A 60 -25.95 17.96 -21.87
N VAL A 61 -26.42 18.12 -20.63
CA VAL A 61 -27.29 19.24 -20.23
C VAL A 61 -26.62 20.61 -20.46
N PRO A 62 -25.33 20.84 -20.11
CA PRO A 62 -24.61 22.06 -20.46
C PRO A 62 -24.60 22.41 -21.95
N ILE A 63 -24.37 21.42 -22.82
CA ILE A 63 -24.36 21.62 -24.27
C ILE A 63 -25.75 22.05 -24.74
N ASP A 64 -26.80 21.45 -24.20
CA ASP A 64 -28.19 21.81 -24.51
C ASP A 64 -28.50 23.26 -24.10
N ILE A 65 -28.01 23.68 -22.92
CA ILE A 65 -28.12 25.05 -22.43
C ILE A 65 -27.41 26.03 -23.38
N TYR A 66 -26.25 25.68 -23.94
CA TYR A 66 -25.54 26.53 -24.91
C TYR A 66 -26.30 26.68 -26.22
N VAL A 67 -26.82 25.58 -26.76
CA VAL A 67 -27.63 25.59 -27.98
C VAL A 67 -28.89 26.42 -27.76
N ALA A 68 -29.55 26.24 -26.61
CA ALA A 68 -30.74 27.00 -26.24
C ALA A 68 -30.44 28.50 -26.01
N ALA A 69 -29.31 28.84 -25.40
CA ALA A 69 -28.88 30.22 -25.22
C ALA A 69 -28.63 30.91 -26.58
N GLY A 70 -27.91 30.22 -27.47
CA GLY A 70 -27.53 30.77 -28.78
C GLY A 70 -28.71 30.96 -29.73
N ARG A 71 -29.74 30.11 -29.64
CA ARG A 71 -30.91 30.16 -30.52
C ARG A 71 -32.15 30.84 -29.91
N GLY A 72 -32.32 30.76 -28.59
CA GLY A 72 -33.50 31.26 -27.87
C GLY A 72 -33.29 32.58 -27.13
N GLY A 73 -32.04 33.01 -26.92
CA GLY A 73 -31.68 34.24 -26.18
C GLY A 73 -31.47 34.01 -24.68
N VAL A 74 -30.72 34.92 -24.04
CA VAL A 74 -30.37 34.87 -22.60
C VAL A 74 -31.14 35.94 -21.84
N ASN A 75 -31.77 35.56 -20.72
CA ASN A 75 -32.69 36.36 -19.88
C ASN A 75 -33.99 36.80 -20.58
N TYR A 76 -33.90 37.21 -21.85
CA TYR A 76 -35.03 37.61 -22.68
C TYR A 76 -35.01 36.83 -23.99
N SER A 77 -36.18 36.37 -24.43
CA SER A 77 -36.29 35.60 -25.66
C SER A 77 -36.26 36.51 -26.88
N THR A 78 -35.48 36.11 -27.90
CA THR A 78 -35.41 36.79 -29.20
C THR A 78 -36.47 36.30 -30.19
N ARG A 79 -37.26 35.28 -29.81
CA ARG A 79 -38.29 34.62 -30.63
C ARG A 79 -39.61 34.49 -29.87
N SER A 80 -40.64 33.94 -30.52
CA SER A 80 -41.88 33.63 -29.82
C SER A 80 -41.65 32.57 -28.73
N GLN A 81 -42.40 32.63 -27.62
CA GLN A 81 -42.19 31.75 -26.45
C GLN A 81 -42.29 30.25 -26.81
N LEU A 82 -43.16 29.92 -27.76
CA LEU A 82 -43.33 28.56 -28.30
C LEU A 82 -42.10 28.09 -29.08
N GLU A 83 -41.51 28.95 -29.91
CA GLU A 83 -40.30 28.61 -30.67
C GLU A 83 -39.08 28.47 -29.75
N ALA A 84 -38.95 29.30 -28.73
CA ALA A 84 -37.86 29.19 -27.76
C ALA A 84 -37.92 27.87 -26.97
N SER A 85 -39.13 27.47 -26.56
CA SER A 85 -39.38 26.17 -25.91
C SER A 85 -39.11 25.00 -26.85
N SER A 86 -39.47 25.12 -28.14
CA SER A 86 -39.19 24.08 -29.14
C SER A 86 -37.71 23.80 -29.33
N ILE A 87 -36.90 24.85 -29.29
CA ILE A 87 -35.46 24.72 -29.53
C ILE A 87 -34.77 24.09 -28.32
N PHE A 88 -35.22 24.41 -27.11
CA PHE A 88 -34.73 23.79 -25.88
C PHE A 88 -35.08 22.29 -25.83
N LEU A 89 -36.33 21.92 -26.15
CA LEU A 89 -36.76 20.52 -26.20
C LEU A 89 -36.07 19.72 -27.32
N GLN A 90 -35.79 20.36 -28.46
CA GLN A 90 -35.01 19.76 -29.56
C GLN A 90 -33.54 19.51 -29.19
N ALA A 91 -32.97 20.30 -28.27
CA ALA A 91 -31.59 20.13 -27.82
C ALA A 91 -31.42 18.87 -26.94
N GLN A 92 -32.42 18.53 -26.12
CA GLN A 92 -32.44 17.41 -25.15
C GLN A 92 -32.40 15.97 -25.75
N LEU A 93 -31.91 15.81 -26.99
CA LEU A 93 -31.77 14.61 -27.85
C LEU A 93 -32.31 13.26 -27.30
N LEU A 94 -33.25 12.68 -28.09
CA LEU A 94 -33.92 11.37 -27.99
C LEU A 94 -35.33 11.34 -27.36
N ALA A 95 -36.05 12.46 -27.29
CA ALA A 95 -37.51 12.38 -27.29
C ALA A 95 -37.97 11.97 -28.71
N GLY A 96 -38.35 10.70 -28.87
CA GLY A 96 -38.80 10.12 -30.14
C GLY A 96 -39.89 10.93 -30.83
N ASP A 97 -39.91 10.79 -32.16
CA ASP A 97 -40.80 11.47 -33.11
C ASP A 97 -42.32 11.27 -32.81
N PRO A 98 -43.22 12.25 -33.09
CA PRO A 98 -42.93 13.56 -33.63
C PRO A 98 -42.99 14.71 -32.62
N ILE A 99 -41.96 15.54 -32.77
CA ILE A 99 -41.71 16.81 -32.10
C ILE A 99 -42.91 17.77 -32.23
N SER A 100 -43.74 17.64 -33.28
CA SER A 100 -44.90 18.50 -33.55
C SER A 100 -45.96 18.52 -32.45
N ALA A 101 -46.13 17.42 -31.72
CA ALA A 101 -47.17 17.31 -30.72
C ALA A 101 -46.82 17.90 -29.35
N ALA A 102 -45.55 18.20 -29.11
CA ALA A 102 -45.15 19.01 -27.96
C ALA A 102 -45.64 20.48 -28.08
N TYR A 103 -46.17 20.88 -29.24
CA TYR A 103 -46.57 22.26 -29.56
C TYR A 103 -48.07 22.49 -29.75
N ASP A 104 -48.90 21.46 -29.77
CA ASP A 104 -50.35 21.60 -29.93
C ASP A 104 -51.06 21.43 -28.57
N PRO A 105 -51.55 22.52 -27.95
CA PRO A 105 -52.23 22.49 -26.66
C PRO A 105 -53.58 21.74 -26.70
N LEU A 106 -54.09 21.38 -27.88
CA LEU A 106 -55.31 20.61 -28.08
C LEU A 106 -55.04 19.15 -28.52
N SER A 107 -53.78 18.77 -28.72
CA SER A 107 -53.46 17.38 -29.04
C SER A 107 -53.72 16.49 -27.83
N VAL A 108 -54.65 15.54 -27.97
CA VAL A 108 -54.92 14.52 -26.97
C VAL A 108 -53.76 13.54 -26.98
N ASN A 109 -52.70 13.92 -26.25
CA ASN A 109 -51.57 13.15 -25.75
C ASN A 109 -50.84 12.21 -26.74
N PRO A 110 -49.63 12.56 -27.23
CA PRO A 110 -48.79 11.56 -27.89
C PRO A 110 -47.33 11.57 -27.41
N LEU A 111 -47.06 11.94 -26.15
CA LEU A 111 -45.83 11.46 -25.52
C LEU A 111 -46.06 9.99 -25.14
N ARG A 112 -45.24 9.06 -25.65
CA ARG A 112 -45.36 7.61 -25.35
C ARG A 112 -45.34 7.29 -23.84
N TYR A 113 -44.91 8.25 -23.02
CA TYR A 113 -44.88 8.19 -21.57
C TYR A 113 -45.10 9.58 -20.97
N ASN A 114 -45.62 9.62 -19.75
CA ASN A 114 -45.84 10.87 -19.00
C ASN A 114 -44.48 11.47 -18.59
N TYR A 115 -44.07 12.58 -19.21
CA TYR A 115 -42.79 13.25 -18.96
C TYR A 115 -42.64 13.74 -17.52
N THR A 116 -43.72 14.23 -16.92
CA THR A 116 -43.74 14.65 -15.51
C THR A 116 -43.53 13.46 -14.58
N ALA A 117 -44.22 12.34 -14.83
CA ALA A 117 -44.05 11.12 -14.05
C ALA A 117 -42.63 10.54 -14.22
N PHE A 118 -42.09 10.57 -15.45
CA PHE A 118 -40.72 10.15 -15.73
C PHE A 118 -39.69 11.04 -15.03
N GLY A 119 -39.85 12.37 -15.09
CA GLY A 119 -38.96 13.31 -14.43
C GLY A 119 -38.95 13.14 -12.90
N ILE A 120 -40.11 12.94 -12.29
CA ILE A 120 -40.22 12.64 -10.84
C ILE A 120 -39.56 11.30 -10.52
N ALA A 121 -39.85 10.24 -11.28
CA ALA A 121 -39.28 8.91 -11.05
C ALA A 121 -37.75 8.90 -11.22
N PHE A 122 -37.25 9.50 -12.30
CA PHE A 122 -35.81 9.66 -12.56
C PHE A 122 -35.12 10.45 -11.45
N SER A 123 -35.77 11.53 -10.98
CA SER A 123 -35.24 12.36 -9.89
C SER A 123 -35.22 11.66 -8.55
N GLY A 124 -36.28 10.91 -8.23
CA GLY A 124 -36.36 10.11 -7.01
C GLY A 124 -35.35 8.97 -7.01
N MET A 125 -35.13 8.32 -8.16
CA MET A 125 -34.14 7.25 -8.27
C MET A 125 -32.71 7.76 -8.08
N SER A 126 -32.30 8.87 -8.71
CA SER A 126 -30.93 9.39 -8.51
C SER A 126 -30.70 9.82 -7.06
N MET A 127 -31.68 10.48 -6.43
CA MET A 127 -31.63 10.81 -5.00
C MET A 127 -31.41 9.57 -4.12
N CYS A 128 -32.12 8.47 -4.39
CA CYS A 128 -31.93 7.21 -3.66
C CYS A 128 -30.53 6.61 -3.88
N PHE A 129 -30.03 6.59 -5.12
CA PHE A 129 -28.71 6.05 -5.43
C PHE A 129 -27.58 6.86 -4.78
N ASP A 130 -27.69 8.19 -4.72
CA ASP A 130 -26.70 9.04 -4.06
C ASP A 130 -26.58 8.71 -2.57
N VAL A 131 -27.72 8.50 -1.88
CA VAL A 131 -27.74 8.10 -0.47
C VAL A 131 -27.11 6.72 -0.27
N ILE A 132 -27.42 5.77 -1.15
CA ILE A 132 -26.81 4.42 -1.11
C ILE A 132 -25.30 4.52 -1.30
N VAL A 133 -24.82 5.28 -2.29
CA VAL A 133 -23.39 5.47 -2.57
C VAL A 133 -22.69 6.15 -1.41
N LEU A 134 -23.30 7.15 -0.77
CA LEU A 134 -22.76 7.81 0.42
C LEU A 134 -22.64 6.85 1.61
N CYS A 135 -23.63 5.96 1.82
CA CYS A 135 -23.66 5.05 2.95
C CYS A 135 -22.77 3.81 2.77
N PHE A 136 -22.56 3.35 1.54
CA PHE A 136 -21.85 2.10 1.24
C PHE A 136 -20.44 1.98 1.89
N PRO A 137 -19.59 3.02 1.88
CA PRO A 137 -18.26 2.93 2.49
C PRO A 137 -18.21 3.20 4.01
N LEU A 138 -19.30 3.69 4.63
CA LEU A 138 -19.29 4.07 6.06
C LEU A 138 -19.02 2.90 7.03
N PRO A 139 -19.62 1.70 6.87
CA PRO A 139 -19.35 0.57 7.76
C PRO A 139 -17.88 0.11 7.75
N ILE A 140 -17.23 0.23 6.59
CA ILE A 140 -15.83 -0.16 6.39
C ILE A 140 -14.92 0.85 7.08
N ILE A 141 -15.20 2.15 6.90
CA ILE A 141 -14.41 3.24 7.49
C ILE A 141 -14.54 3.29 9.01
N TYR A 142 -15.71 2.97 9.55
CA TYR A 142 -15.91 2.92 10.99
C TYR A 142 -14.99 1.89 11.68
N ARG A 143 -14.62 0.81 10.99
CA ARG A 143 -13.71 -0.23 11.52
C ARG A 143 -12.23 0.10 11.34
N LEU A 144 -11.88 1.18 10.64
CA LEU A 144 -10.51 1.59 10.36
C LEU A 144 -9.98 2.53 11.45
N MET A 145 -9.05 2.05 12.26
CA MET A 145 -8.33 2.89 13.22
C MET A 145 -7.28 3.74 12.49
N MET A 146 -7.57 5.03 12.29
CA MET A 146 -6.70 5.95 11.53
C MET A 146 -6.30 7.19 12.34
N SER A 147 -5.13 7.76 12.03
CA SER A 147 -4.65 9.02 12.60
C SER A 147 -5.54 10.21 12.21
N THR A 148 -5.61 11.23 13.07
CA THR A 148 -6.50 12.39 12.94
C THR A 148 -6.40 13.11 11.59
N ARG A 149 -5.20 13.15 10.98
CA ARG A 149 -4.98 13.75 9.65
C ARG A 149 -5.66 12.96 8.53
N ARG A 150 -5.58 11.63 8.57
CA ARG A 150 -6.27 10.77 7.57
C ARG A 150 -7.77 10.78 7.79
N LYS A 151 -8.22 10.84 9.05
CA LYS A 151 -9.63 11.00 9.41
C LYS A 151 -10.22 12.28 8.81
N LEU A 152 -9.46 13.39 8.83
CA LEU A 152 -9.87 14.65 8.22
C LEU A 152 -9.95 14.57 6.67
N GLN A 153 -8.99 13.90 6.03
CA GLN A 153 -9.00 13.70 4.57
C GLN A 153 -10.18 12.84 4.12
N VAL A 154 -10.43 11.74 4.83
CA VAL A 154 -11.59 10.88 4.59
C VAL A 154 -12.88 11.67 4.82
N ALA A 155 -13.01 12.38 5.95
CA ALA A 155 -14.17 13.23 6.21
C ALA A 155 -14.42 14.28 5.11
N GLY A 156 -13.37 14.86 4.51
CA GLY A 156 -13.49 15.78 3.38
C GLY A 156 -14.09 15.15 2.12
N ILE A 157 -13.75 13.89 1.81
CA ILE A 157 -14.34 13.14 0.70
C ILE A 157 -15.83 12.87 0.96
N PHE A 158 -16.20 12.51 2.19
CA PHE A 158 -17.61 12.30 2.57
C PHE A 158 -18.42 13.58 2.57
N TRP A 159 -17.83 14.73 2.92
CA TRP A 159 -18.51 16.01 2.93
C TRP A 159 -19.00 16.40 1.53
N LEU A 160 -18.18 16.14 0.50
CA LEU A 160 -18.60 16.38 -0.89
C LEU A 160 -19.65 15.36 -1.37
N GLY A 161 -19.61 14.12 -0.87
CA GLY A 161 -20.68 13.14 -1.11
C GLY A 161 -22.02 13.56 -0.48
N ILE A 162 -22.00 14.13 0.74
CA ILE A 162 -23.17 14.73 1.38
C ILE A 162 -23.71 15.88 0.54
N PHE A 163 -22.84 16.73 0.00
CA PHE A 163 -23.25 17.81 -0.90
C PHE A 163 -23.97 17.30 -2.16
N CYS A 164 -23.49 16.21 -2.78
CA CYS A 164 -24.16 15.61 -3.95
C CYS A 164 -25.57 15.11 -3.59
N CYS A 165 -25.73 14.49 -2.43
CA CYS A 165 -27.05 14.08 -1.92
C CYS A 165 -27.98 15.28 -1.70
N ILE A 166 -27.48 16.40 -1.15
CA ILE A 166 -28.28 17.62 -0.98
C ILE A 166 -28.69 18.20 -2.34
N ALA A 167 -27.78 18.21 -3.32
CA ALA A 167 -28.06 18.69 -4.66
C ALA A 167 -29.16 17.87 -5.35
N SER A 168 -29.14 16.54 -5.23
CA SER A 168 -30.19 15.67 -5.80
C SER A 168 -31.53 15.80 -5.08
N VAL A 169 -31.54 16.01 -3.75
CA VAL A 169 -32.77 16.35 -3.00
C VAL A 169 -33.37 17.68 -3.48
N LEU A 170 -32.55 18.71 -3.65
CA LEU A 170 -33.01 20.01 -4.14
C LEU A 170 -33.53 19.90 -5.57
N ARG A 171 -32.85 19.14 -6.44
CA ARG A 171 -33.33 18.86 -7.79
C ARG A 171 -34.71 18.19 -7.76
N PHE A 172 -34.88 17.14 -6.95
CA PHE A 172 -36.16 16.45 -6.79
C PHE A 172 -37.25 17.42 -6.32
N TYR A 173 -36.97 18.27 -5.32
CA TYR A 173 -37.92 19.27 -4.83
C TYR A 173 -38.36 20.23 -5.94
N TYR A 174 -37.44 20.77 -6.73
CA TYR A 174 -37.79 21.70 -7.81
C TYR A 174 -38.53 21.01 -8.96
N VAL A 175 -38.18 19.78 -9.32
CA VAL A 175 -38.92 18.98 -10.32
C VAL A 175 -40.34 18.67 -9.84
N TYR A 176 -40.50 18.30 -8.57
CA TYR A 176 -41.81 18.04 -7.96
C TYR A 176 -42.65 19.31 -7.87
N LYS A 177 -42.03 20.42 -7.45
CA LYS A 177 -42.69 21.73 -7.39
C LYS A 177 -43.15 22.19 -8.77
N GLU A 178 -42.31 22.05 -9.81
CA GLU A 178 -42.69 22.34 -11.20
C GLU A 178 -43.89 21.51 -11.64
N ALA A 179 -43.89 20.20 -11.36
CA ALA A 179 -44.98 19.29 -11.68
C ALA A 179 -46.31 19.71 -11.03
N TYR A 180 -46.26 20.14 -9.77
CA TYR A 180 -47.43 20.56 -9.01
C TYR A 180 -47.97 21.93 -9.49
N GLU A 181 -47.09 22.92 -9.67
CA GLU A 181 -47.46 24.28 -10.10
C GLU A 181 -47.98 24.32 -11.54
N SER A 182 -47.42 23.48 -12.42
CA SER A 182 -47.86 23.35 -13.82
C SER A 182 -49.25 22.74 -13.97
N THR A 183 -49.70 21.97 -12.98
CA THR A 183 -51.05 21.36 -12.95
C THR A 183 -52.08 22.31 -12.32
N SER A 184 -51.62 23.26 -11.49
CA SER A 184 -52.50 24.09 -10.63
C SER A 184 -52.77 25.49 -11.18
N SER A 185 -51.95 26.00 -12.12
CA SER A 185 -52.06 27.38 -12.61
C SER A 185 -51.70 27.51 -14.09
N THR A 186 -52.62 28.06 -14.89
CA THR A 186 -52.45 28.30 -16.35
C THR A 186 -51.72 29.60 -16.69
N GLY A 187 -51.40 30.44 -15.69
CA GLY A 187 -50.76 31.75 -15.86
C GLY A 187 -49.40 31.92 -15.16
N ALA A 188 -48.87 30.89 -14.50
CA ALA A 188 -47.55 30.97 -13.88
C ALA A 188 -46.45 30.96 -14.95
N ASN A 189 -45.43 31.80 -14.77
CA ASN A 189 -44.27 31.85 -15.65
C ASN A 189 -43.45 30.55 -15.50
N ARG A 190 -43.76 29.55 -16.33
CA ARG A 190 -43.16 28.21 -16.32
C ARG A 190 -41.63 28.24 -16.36
N TYR A 191 -41.04 29.25 -16.98
CA TYR A 191 -39.59 29.40 -17.08
C TYR A 191 -38.93 29.66 -15.71
N VAL A 192 -39.58 30.43 -14.83
CA VAL A 192 -39.06 30.70 -13.47
C VAL A 192 -39.05 29.44 -12.60
N ALA A 193 -39.96 28.50 -12.86
CA ALA A 193 -40.05 27.23 -12.15
C ALA A 193 -39.04 26.17 -12.70
N VAL A 194 -38.81 26.18 -14.01
CA VAL A 194 -37.93 25.21 -14.70
C VAL A 194 -36.44 25.53 -14.52
N THR A 195 -36.04 26.81 -14.55
CA THR A 195 -34.63 27.22 -14.47
C THR A 195 -33.89 26.66 -13.24
N PRO A 196 -34.44 26.68 -12.01
CA PRO A 196 -33.80 26.07 -10.84
C PRO A 196 -33.61 24.55 -10.97
N SER A 197 -34.60 23.84 -11.51
CA SER A 197 -34.53 22.39 -11.76
C SER A 197 -33.36 22.04 -12.69
N VAL A 198 -33.25 22.76 -13.82
CA VAL A 198 -32.15 22.58 -14.80
C VAL A 198 -30.79 22.99 -14.23
N THR A 199 -30.76 24.01 -13.36
CA THR A 199 -29.53 24.42 -12.65
C THR A 199 -29.00 23.29 -11.80
N TRP A 200 -29.85 22.65 -10.98
CA TRP A 200 -29.45 21.52 -10.15
C TRP A 200 -29.13 20.26 -10.98
N ALA A 201 -29.83 20.04 -12.09
CA ALA A 201 -29.50 18.97 -13.06
C ALA A 201 -28.12 19.15 -13.71
N THR A 202 -27.54 20.34 -13.66
CA THR A 202 -26.17 20.62 -14.13
C THR A 202 -25.13 20.47 -13.03
N ILE A 203 -25.46 20.92 -11.81
CA ILE A 203 -24.56 20.89 -10.65
C ILE A 203 -24.33 19.46 -10.15
N GLU A 204 -25.40 18.67 -9.98
CA GLU A 204 -25.36 17.32 -9.43
C GLU A 204 -24.39 16.38 -10.16
N PRO A 205 -24.52 16.14 -11.49
CA PRO A 205 -23.63 15.21 -12.19
C PRO A 205 -22.18 15.71 -12.20
N SER A 206 -21.97 17.02 -12.36
CA SER A 206 -20.64 17.63 -12.35
C SER A 206 -19.94 17.47 -11.00
N THR A 207 -20.67 17.68 -9.90
CA THR A 207 -20.12 17.53 -8.54
C THR A 207 -19.91 16.07 -8.14
N SER A 208 -20.75 15.17 -8.62
CA SER A 208 -20.56 13.72 -8.45
C SER A 208 -19.30 13.21 -9.14
N VAL A 209 -19.03 13.68 -10.37
CA VAL A 209 -17.78 13.37 -11.09
C VAL A 209 -16.56 13.92 -10.34
N ILE A 210 -16.64 15.15 -9.81
CA ILE A 210 -15.55 15.73 -9.01
C ILE A 210 -15.31 14.92 -7.73
N ALA A 211 -16.38 14.54 -7.02
CA ALA A 211 -16.31 13.76 -5.79
C ALA A 211 -15.66 12.39 -6.02
N ALA A 212 -16.00 11.72 -7.12
CA ALA A 212 -15.39 10.45 -7.51
C ALA A 212 -13.88 10.59 -7.85
N CYS A 213 -13.39 11.78 -8.22
CA CYS A 213 -11.97 11.99 -8.51
C CYS A 213 -11.11 12.18 -7.25
N LEU A 214 -11.66 12.80 -6.19
CA LEU A 214 -10.91 13.25 -5.01
C LEU A 214 -10.08 12.18 -4.30
N PRO A 215 -10.54 10.93 -4.09
CA PRO A 215 -9.76 9.91 -3.38
C PRO A 215 -8.39 9.62 -4.03
N THR A 216 -8.26 9.85 -5.33
CA THR A 216 -7.02 9.59 -6.07
C THR A 216 -5.94 10.65 -5.82
N TYR A 217 -6.33 11.85 -5.35
CA TYR A 217 -5.44 13.00 -5.19
C TYR A 217 -4.59 12.99 -3.92
N GLY A 218 -4.85 12.08 -2.97
CA GLY A 218 -4.07 11.98 -1.72
C GLY A 218 -2.56 11.89 -1.96
N HIS A 219 -2.16 11.35 -3.10
CA HIS A 219 -0.76 11.23 -3.52
C HIS A 219 -0.15 12.55 -4.02
N LEU A 220 -0.93 13.42 -4.67
CA LEU A 220 -0.48 14.74 -5.13
C LEU A 220 -0.27 15.71 -3.95
N ILE A 221 -1.06 15.53 -2.90
CA ILE A 221 -0.97 16.29 -1.64
C ILE A 221 0.27 15.86 -0.84
N GLY A 222 0.69 14.58 -0.92
CA GLY A 222 1.91 14.09 -0.27
C GLY A 222 3.23 14.44 -0.98
N ALA A 223 3.20 14.71 -2.28
CA ALA A 223 4.40 14.91 -3.11
C ALA A 223 4.79 16.39 -3.34
N SER A 224 3.94 17.35 -2.97
CA SER A 224 4.16 18.77 -3.33
C SER A 224 4.54 19.62 -2.11
N ARG A 225 5.85 19.85 -1.93
CA ARG A 225 6.35 20.96 -1.08
C ARG A 225 5.78 22.34 -1.49
N GLY A 226 5.29 22.49 -2.73
CA GLY A 226 4.76 23.76 -3.28
C GLY A 226 3.24 24.02 -3.13
N PHE A 227 2.39 23.01 -2.92
CA PHE A 227 0.94 23.24 -2.78
C PHE A 227 0.58 23.74 -1.36
N SER A 228 1.38 23.34 -0.38
CA SER A 228 1.23 23.78 1.02
C SER A 228 1.40 25.29 1.21
N THR A 229 2.20 25.95 0.36
CA THR A 229 2.45 27.39 0.39
C THR A 229 1.29 28.23 -0.14
N SER A 230 0.61 27.78 -1.21
CA SER A 230 -0.56 28.48 -1.77
C SER A 230 -1.81 28.28 -0.91
N PHE A 231 -1.95 27.12 -0.27
CA PHE A 231 -3.07 26.84 0.62
C PHE A 231 -2.89 27.54 1.98
N ARG A 232 -1.67 27.64 2.51
CA ARG A 232 -1.38 28.45 3.71
C ARG A 232 -1.62 29.94 3.50
N SER A 233 -1.29 30.49 2.33
CA SER A 233 -1.51 31.91 2.05
C SER A 233 -2.98 32.26 1.84
N PHE A 234 -3.78 31.31 1.34
CA PHE A 234 -5.23 31.46 1.25
C PHE A 234 -5.90 31.41 2.63
N TRP A 235 -5.50 30.47 3.49
CA TRP A 235 -6.03 30.35 4.85
C TRP A 235 -5.48 31.40 5.83
N SER A 236 -4.27 31.92 5.62
CA SER A 236 -3.74 33.02 6.43
C SER A 236 -4.41 34.36 6.13
N ARG A 237 -4.93 34.56 4.91
CA ARG A 237 -5.74 35.73 4.52
C ARG A 237 -7.16 35.71 5.07
N LEU A 238 -7.67 34.53 5.43
CA LEU A 238 -8.98 34.34 6.08
C LEU A 238 -8.91 34.44 7.62
N SER A 239 -7.72 34.62 8.19
CA SER A 239 -7.51 34.78 9.64
C SER A 239 -7.01 36.18 9.97
N LEU A 240 -7.92 37.09 10.31
CA LEU A 240 -7.60 38.36 10.97
C LEU A 240 -8.58 38.62 12.12
N LYS A 241 -8.11 38.47 13.36
CA LYS A 241 -7.99 39.52 14.41
C LYS A 241 -8.01 38.94 15.83
N SER A 242 -6.92 39.16 16.56
CA SER A 242 -6.83 39.33 18.03
C SER A 242 -5.41 39.85 18.31
N ILE A 243 -5.18 41.16 18.26
CA ILE A 243 -5.03 42.10 19.40
C ILE A 243 -3.70 41.96 20.17
N GLY A 244 -2.87 43.01 20.04
CA GLY A 244 -1.82 43.48 20.97
C GLY A 244 -0.50 42.70 20.95
N GLY A 245 0.71 43.27 20.88
CA GLY A 245 1.22 44.64 20.90
C GLY A 245 2.71 44.57 21.27
N GLY A 246 3.53 45.52 20.78
CA GLY A 246 4.88 45.79 21.31
C GLY A 246 6.07 45.40 20.42
N ASP A 247 6.81 46.43 19.99
CA ASP A 247 8.21 46.52 19.51
C ASP A 247 9.21 45.65 20.32
N GLU A 248 10.45 45.30 19.92
CA GLU A 248 11.42 45.88 18.97
C GLU A 248 12.56 44.85 18.71
N ASP A 249 13.33 45.10 17.64
CA ASP A 249 14.76 44.80 17.40
C ASP A 249 15.32 43.43 16.89
N ARG A 250 15.47 43.40 15.56
CA ARG A 250 16.72 43.38 14.74
C ARG A 250 17.79 42.26 14.79
N SER A 251 18.20 41.97 13.54
CA SER A 251 19.50 41.48 13.00
C SER A 251 19.65 39.95 12.90
N SER A 252 20.16 39.32 11.83
CA SER A 252 20.73 39.71 10.54
C SER A 252 20.93 38.42 9.70
N ILE A 253 20.60 38.38 8.38
CA ILE A 253 21.54 38.25 7.21
C ILE A 253 22.35 36.92 7.21
N VAL A 254 22.43 36.01 6.21
CA VAL A 254 22.27 35.99 4.74
C VAL A 254 22.28 34.51 4.26
N HIS A 255 21.36 34.06 3.41
CA HIS A 255 21.49 33.75 1.97
C HIS A 255 22.69 32.90 1.48
N THR A 256 22.39 31.77 0.80
CA THR A 256 22.94 31.31 -0.52
C THR A 256 22.41 29.88 -0.80
N SER A 257 21.36 29.71 -1.61
CA SER A 257 21.34 29.51 -3.08
C SER A 257 22.06 28.25 -3.59
N ASN A 258 21.25 27.21 -3.83
CA ASN A 258 21.53 26.00 -4.62
C ASN A 258 21.81 26.35 -6.10
N GLN A 259 22.88 25.80 -6.66
CA GLN A 259 22.96 25.53 -8.10
C GLN A 259 22.90 24.01 -8.36
N ARG A 260 21.99 23.64 -9.26
CA ARG A 260 21.94 22.32 -9.91
C ARG A 260 23.00 22.29 -11.03
N SER A 261 23.64 21.15 -11.22
CA SER A 261 24.11 20.77 -12.57
C SER A 261 23.68 19.34 -12.90
N SER A 262 23.08 19.24 -14.07
CA SER A 262 22.70 18.05 -14.80
C SER A 262 23.86 17.59 -15.66
N GLY A 263 24.19 16.31 -15.63
CA GLY A 263 25.06 15.71 -16.64
C GLY A 263 25.72 14.45 -16.13
N ASN A 264 25.26 13.29 -16.61
CA ASN A 264 26.09 12.14 -16.94
C ASN A 264 25.22 11.03 -17.57
N ARG A 265 24.73 11.34 -18.78
CA ARG A 265 24.27 10.37 -19.76
C ARG A 265 25.33 10.35 -20.86
N ARG A 266 26.52 9.77 -20.58
CA ARG A 266 27.64 9.51 -21.52
C ARG A 266 28.78 8.79 -20.78
N GLN A 267 28.58 7.54 -20.39
CA GLN A 267 29.67 6.64 -20.00
C GLN A 267 29.27 5.17 -20.20
N TRP A 268 28.87 4.80 -21.42
CA TRP A 268 28.50 3.42 -21.81
C TRP A 268 29.10 3.00 -23.17
N GLU A 269 30.27 3.53 -23.55
CA GLU A 269 30.93 3.19 -24.84
C GLU A 269 32.43 2.85 -24.72
N ARG A 270 32.90 2.45 -23.54
CA ARG A 270 34.23 1.83 -23.39
C ARG A 270 34.15 0.70 -22.38
N LEU A 271 33.77 -0.48 -22.86
CA LEU A 271 34.13 -1.82 -22.35
C LEU A 271 33.59 -2.83 -23.37
N GLY A 272 34.14 -2.77 -24.58
CA GLY A 272 33.89 -3.72 -25.64
C GLY A 272 35.23 -3.96 -26.33
N LYS A 273 35.91 -5.04 -25.91
CA LYS A 273 36.99 -5.78 -26.58
C LYS A 273 37.72 -6.62 -25.53
N ILE A 274 37.56 -7.93 -25.61
CA ILE A 274 38.62 -8.95 -25.60
C ILE A 274 37.98 -10.25 -26.12
N ASP A 275 38.77 -10.98 -26.90
CA ASP A 275 38.42 -11.84 -28.03
C ASP A 275 37.66 -13.14 -27.75
N ASN A 276 36.81 -13.49 -28.72
CA ASN A 276 36.39 -14.86 -29.02
C ASN A 276 37.46 -15.53 -29.88
N ASN A 277 37.92 -16.71 -29.49
CA ASN A 277 38.32 -17.74 -30.43
C ASN A 277 37.51 -19.00 -30.11
N ASN A 278 36.69 -19.37 -31.08
CA ASN A 278 35.92 -20.61 -31.15
C ASN A 278 36.87 -21.81 -31.21
N GLU A 279 36.50 -22.91 -30.56
CA GLU A 279 36.42 -24.20 -31.24
C GLU A 279 35.12 -24.89 -30.83
N ASP A 280 34.49 -25.48 -31.84
CA ASP A 280 33.16 -26.07 -31.88
C ASP A 280 33.02 -27.32 -31.01
N ILE A 281 31.78 -27.71 -30.66
CA ILE A 281 31.18 -29.02 -30.99
C ILE A 281 29.79 -29.17 -30.33
N GLU A 282 28.94 -29.85 -31.09
CA GLU A 282 27.50 -30.08 -31.01
C GLU A 282 26.93 -30.67 -29.70
N MET A 283 25.66 -30.33 -29.44
CA MET A 283 24.77 -31.07 -28.53
C MET A 283 24.06 -32.21 -29.27
N ALA A 284 24.16 -33.45 -28.79
CA ALA A 284 23.06 -34.43 -28.78
C ALA A 284 23.44 -35.75 -28.06
N GLY A 285 22.57 -36.20 -27.13
CA GLY A 285 22.50 -37.58 -26.60
C GLY A 285 23.55 -37.90 -25.53
N THR A 286 23.34 -38.74 -24.52
CA THR A 286 22.29 -39.69 -24.16
C THR A 286 22.58 -40.14 -22.71
N THR A 287 21.52 -40.55 -22.00
CA THR A 287 21.49 -41.61 -20.96
C THR A 287 22.28 -41.45 -19.65
N PHE A 288 21.51 -41.54 -18.57
CA PHE A 288 21.90 -41.89 -17.20
C PHE A 288 22.71 -43.19 -17.16
N GLU A 289 23.79 -43.20 -16.39
CA GLU A 289 24.20 -44.37 -15.61
C GLU A 289 25.07 -43.93 -14.41
N ASP A 290 24.86 -44.61 -13.29
CA ASP A 290 25.53 -44.47 -12.00
C ASP A 290 27.05 -44.56 -12.13
N ASP A 291 27.78 -43.73 -11.39
CA ASP A 291 29.15 -44.08 -11.03
C ASP A 291 29.56 -43.55 -9.64
N HIS A 292 30.24 -44.46 -8.94
CA HIS A 292 30.67 -44.42 -7.56
C HIS A 292 31.53 -43.19 -7.21
N ILE A 293 31.18 -42.49 -6.12
CA ILE A 293 32.03 -41.47 -5.51
C ILE A 293 33.14 -42.17 -4.68
N PRO A 294 34.44 -41.87 -4.91
CA PRO A 294 35.52 -42.48 -4.14
C PRO A 294 35.60 -41.92 -2.72
N LEU A 295 35.74 -42.81 -1.74
CA LEU A 295 36.13 -42.51 -0.36
C LEU A 295 37.53 -41.90 -0.32
N ALA A 296 37.64 -40.62 0.05
CA ALA A 296 38.91 -40.02 0.42
C ALA A 296 39.23 -40.38 1.89
N LYS A 297 40.22 -41.24 2.04
CA LYS A 297 40.92 -41.56 3.29
C LYS A 297 41.82 -40.38 3.70
N ASP A 298 42.12 -40.37 4.98
CA ASP A 298 43.22 -39.66 5.66
C ASP A 298 42.96 -38.21 6.05
N ALA A 299 42.53 -38.06 7.30
CA ALA A 299 42.60 -36.83 8.08
C ALA A 299 44.07 -36.46 8.32
N GLN A 300 44.60 -35.56 7.49
CA GLN A 300 45.84 -34.84 7.79
C GLN A 300 45.53 -33.37 8.06
N SER A 301 45.98 -32.93 9.23
CA SER A 301 46.00 -31.55 9.73
C SER A 301 46.27 -30.52 8.64
N MET A 302 45.30 -29.69 8.29
CA MET A 302 45.52 -28.64 7.27
C MET A 302 44.75 -27.36 7.54
N ASN A 303 45.46 -26.27 7.25
CA ASN A 303 45.11 -24.89 7.51
C ASN A 303 43.97 -24.42 6.59
N ILE A 304 42.87 -24.00 7.22
CA ILE A 304 41.88 -23.12 6.60
C ILE A 304 42.56 -21.78 6.32
N HIS A 305 42.46 -21.26 5.10
CA HIS A 305 42.99 -19.96 4.70
C HIS A 305 41.83 -19.04 4.32
N THR A 306 41.38 -18.22 5.25
CA THR A 306 40.56 -17.05 4.95
C THR A 306 41.43 -15.98 4.28
N ARG A 307 41.08 -15.57 3.06
CA ARG A 307 41.74 -14.43 2.40
C ARG A 307 41.37 -13.12 3.12
N GLN A 308 42.41 -12.40 3.54
CA GLN A 308 42.37 -11.08 4.19
C GLN A 308 41.75 -9.99 3.32
N SER A 309 41.07 -9.03 3.96
CA SER A 309 41.11 -7.59 3.64
C SER A 309 40.70 -6.80 4.90
N PHE A 310 41.64 -6.12 5.55
CA PHE A 310 41.39 -5.21 6.67
C PHE A 310 41.21 -3.77 6.15
N MET A 311 40.27 -3.03 6.75
CA MET A 311 40.37 -1.59 6.87
C MET A 311 39.90 -1.17 8.26
N GLN A 312 40.85 -0.69 9.09
CA GLN A 312 40.59 -0.05 10.38
C GLN A 312 39.71 1.18 10.18
N LEU A 313 38.63 1.32 10.96
CA LEU A 313 38.01 2.60 11.25
C LEU A 313 37.67 2.70 12.74
N GLU A 314 37.98 3.86 13.27
CA GLU A 314 38.09 4.19 14.69
C GLU A 314 36.75 4.12 15.45
N SER A 315 36.90 3.80 16.73
CA SER A 315 35.92 3.84 17.82
C SER A 315 34.68 4.71 17.61
N TYR A 316 33.51 4.09 17.62
CA TYR A 316 32.27 4.71 18.08
C TYR A 316 31.50 3.76 18.99
N GLY A 317 31.31 4.20 20.24
CA GLY A 317 30.14 3.83 21.04
C GLY A 317 30.24 2.57 21.89
N GLU A 318 30.03 2.78 23.19
CA GLU A 318 29.81 1.75 24.20
C GLU A 318 28.82 0.66 23.76
N SER A 319 29.10 -0.57 24.18
CA SER A 319 28.35 -1.77 23.87
C SER A 319 26.85 -1.63 24.19
N SER A 320 26.00 -1.60 23.17
CA SER A 320 24.59 -1.92 23.31
C SER A 320 24.38 -3.39 22.95
N ALA A 321 23.64 -4.12 23.78
CA ALA A 321 23.14 -5.47 23.53
C ALA A 321 22.10 -5.53 22.38
N ASP A 322 22.18 -4.60 21.41
CA ASP A 322 21.15 -4.31 20.40
C ASP A 322 21.38 -5.02 19.05
N ASP A 323 22.51 -5.72 18.84
CA ASP A 323 22.95 -6.23 17.53
C ASP A 323 22.96 -7.78 17.38
N HIS A 324 22.17 -8.51 18.15
CA HIS A 324 22.15 -9.98 18.03
C HIS A 324 21.26 -10.44 16.87
N VAL A 325 21.88 -10.82 15.74
CA VAL A 325 21.18 -11.52 14.64
C VAL A 325 21.07 -13.01 14.99
N PRO A 326 19.87 -13.59 15.13
CA PRO A 326 19.70 -14.97 15.63
C PRO A 326 19.96 -16.07 14.60
N ASN A 327 20.01 -15.75 13.29
CA ASN A 327 20.15 -16.76 12.24
C ASN A 327 21.57 -17.38 12.12
N PRO A 328 22.68 -16.62 12.24
CA PRO A 328 24.02 -17.20 12.21
C PRO A 328 24.35 -18.15 13.38
N PRO A 329 24.08 -17.81 14.66
CA PRO A 329 24.40 -18.71 15.77
C PRO A 329 23.69 -20.06 15.69
N LYS A 330 22.53 -20.11 15.03
CA LYS A 330 21.84 -21.38 14.75
C LYS A 330 22.68 -22.34 13.89
N VAL A 331 23.43 -21.82 12.92
CA VAL A 331 24.36 -22.62 12.11
C VAL A 331 25.57 -23.04 12.95
N LEU A 332 26.09 -22.16 13.79
CA LEU A 332 27.19 -22.47 14.70
C LEU A 332 26.85 -23.60 15.67
N ILE A 333 25.61 -23.66 16.16
CA ILE A 333 25.14 -24.78 16.99
C ILE A 333 25.30 -26.11 16.25
N ILE A 334 24.99 -26.17 14.95
CA ILE A 334 25.13 -27.40 14.16
C ILE A 334 26.60 -27.75 13.91
N PHE A 335 27.47 -26.75 13.66
CA PHE A 335 28.91 -26.99 13.60
C PHE A 335 29.43 -27.62 14.90
N GLU A 336 29.07 -27.06 16.05
CA GLU A 336 29.48 -27.56 17.37
C GLU A 336 28.86 -28.93 17.71
N GLU A 337 27.63 -29.20 17.30
CA GLU A 337 27.00 -30.52 17.51
C GLU A 337 27.62 -31.64 16.68
N LEU A 338 28.14 -31.31 15.50
CA LEU A 338 28.80 -32.25 14.61
C LEU A 338 30.33 -32.25 14.77
N ASP A 339 30.85 -31.52 15.77
CA ASP A 339 32.29 -31.37 16.03
C ASP A 339 33.07 -30.92 14.78
N LEU A 340 32.45 -30.06 13.97
CA LEU A 340 33.01 -29.56 12.72
C LEU A 340 33.82 -28.27 12.95
N PRO A 341 35.08 -28.22 12.49
CA PRO A 341 35.90 -27.02 12.63
C PRO A 341 35.37 -25.89 11.73
N TYR A 342 35.33 -24.67 12.26
CA TYR A 342 34.93 -23.50 11.50
C TYR A 342 35.74 -22.26 11.87
N GLU A 343 35.82 -21.34 10.91
CA GLU A 343 36.28 -19.97 11.11
C GLU A 343 35.09 -19.04 10.89
N SER A 344 34.89 -18.08 11.80
CA SER A 344 33.75 -17.17 11.76
C SER A 344 34.22 -15.74 11.55
N ALA A 345 33.52 -15.02 10.67
CA ALA A 345 33.73 -13.59 10.45
C ALA A 345 32.47 -12.82 10.86
N TYR A 346 32.66 -11.77 11.67
CA TYR A 346 31.61 -10.82 11.97
C TYR A 346 31.43 -9.86 10.78
N VAL A 347 30.19 -9.56 10.43
CA VAL A 347 29.84 -8.62 9.36
C VAL A 347 28.96 -7.54 9.96
N GLU A 348 29.33 -6.28 9.77
CA GLU A 348 28.55 -5.16 10.28
C GLU A 348 27.27 -4.94 9.45
N LEU A 349 26.21 -4.40 10.08
CA LEU A 349 24.90 -4.27 9.44
C LEU A 349 24.91 -3.39 8.18
N ASP A 350 25.78 -2.38 8.11
CA ASP A 350 25.90 -1.48 6.97
C ASP A 350 26.67 -2.11 5.79
N GLU A 351 27.37 -3.22 6.01
CA GLU A 351 28.08 -4.00 5.00
C GLU A 351 27.19 -5.02 4.29
N PHE A 352 25.99 -5.31 4.82
CA PHE A 352 25.13 -6.39 4.31
C PHE A 352 24.76 -6.25 2.83
N LYS A 353 24.77 -5.03 2.29
CA LYS A 353 24.41 -4.71 0.90
C LYS A 353 25.62 -4.35 0.03
N LYS A 354 26.83 -4.72 0.47
CA LYS A 354 28.08 -4.44 -0.23
C LYS A 354 28.85 -5.76 -0.52
N PRO A 355 29.66 -5.81 -1.59
CA PRO A 355 30.67 -6.85 -1.74
C PRO A 355 31.65 -6.83 -0.55
N PRO A 356 32.21 -7.99 -0.14
CA PRO A 356 32.09 -9.30 -0.79
C PRO A 356 30.82 -10.09 -0.42
N LEU A 357 30.01 -9.64 0.55
CA LEU A 357 28.85 -10.41 1.00
C LEU A 357 27.81 -10.60 -0.12
N THR A 358 27.55 -9.57 -0.91
CA THR A 358 26.59 -9.68 -2.03
C THR A 358 27.05 -10.59 -3.16
N ASP A 359 28.36 -10.82 -3.27
CA ASP A 359 28.92 -11.73 -4.28
C ASP A 359 28.68 -13.19 -3.87
N ALA A 360 28.70 -13.47 -2.55
CA ALA A 360 28.40 -14.79 -2.00
C ALA A 360 26.90 -15.02 -1.74
N ASN A 361 26.16 -13.96 -1.42
CA ASN A 361 24.72 -14.00 -1.20
C ASN A 361 24.04 -12.77 -1.84
N PRO A 362 23.35 -12.91 -2.99
CA PRO A 362 22.68 -11.79 -3.65
C PRO A 362 21.52 -11.19 -2.84
N ASN A 363 20.98 -11.90 -1.84
CA ASN A 363 20.00 -11.36 -0.89
C ASN A 363 20.64 -10.33 0.07
N GLY A 364 21.97 -10.38 0.24
CA GLY A 364 22.72 -9.50 1.14
C GLY A 364 22.27 -9.66 2.59
N ARG A 365 22.27 -10.90 3.09
CA ARG A 365 21.91 -11.26 4.47
C ARG A 365 22.85 -12.36 4.98
N ILE A 366 22.98 -12.46 6.29
CA ILE A 366 23.72 -13.54 6.95
C ILE A 366 22.74 -14.60 7.51
N PRO A 367 23.17 -15.87 7.67
CA PRO A 367 24.51 -16.40 7.42
C PRO A 367 24.80 -16.75 5.95
N VAL A 368 26.09 -16.82 5.65
CA VAL A 368 26.69 -17.39 4.44
C VAL A 368 27.82 -18.31 4.89
N ILE A 369 27.96 -19.48 4.28
CA ILE A 369 29.12 -20.36 4.48
C ILE A 369 29.84 -20.59 3.16
N ILE A 370 31.14 -20.89 3.28
CA ILE A 370 31.97 -21.39 2.20
C ILE A 370 32.59 -22.67 2.72
N ASP A 371 32.28 -23.78 2.06
CA ASP A 371 32.85 -25.07 2.43
C ASP A 371 34.03 -25.39 1.50
N PRO A 372 35.28 -25.43 2.01
CA PRO A 372 36.44 -25.72 1.20
C PRO A 372 36.50 -27.19 0.71
N ASN A 373 35.80 -28.12 1.37
CA ASN A 373 35.84 -29.54 1.02
C ASN A 373 35.03 -29.85 -0.24
N THR A 374 33.93 -29.12 -0.43
CA THR A 374 33.02 -29.28 -1.58
C THR A 374 33.06 -28.09 -2.53
N ASN A 375 33.79 -27.03 -2.16
CA ASN A 375 33.86 -25.75 -2.85
C ASN A 375 32.48 -25.09 -3.07
N ILE A 376 31.50 -25.39 -2.19
CA ILE A 376 30.17 -24.78 -2.25
C ILE A 376 30.14 -23.48 -1.45
N THR A 377 29.48 -22.47 -1.98
CA THR A 377 29.09 -21.25 -1.26
C THR A 377 27.58 -21.26 -1.10
N LEU A 378 27.09 -21.13 0.13
CA LEU A 378 25.67 -21.29 0.43
C LEU A 378 25.18 -20.24 1.42
N TRP A 379 23.94 -19.80 1.23
CA TRP A 379 23.21 -18.87 2.10
C TRP A 379 21.82 -19.42 2.40
N GLU A 380 21.07 -18.73 3.26
CA GLU A 380 19.90 -19.24 4.00
C GLU A 380 20.26 -20.26 5.09
N SER A 381 20.07 -19.86 6.34
CA SER A 381 20.42 -20.68 7.50
C SER A 381 19.76 -22.08 7.49
N GLY A 382 18.53 -22.23 7.00
CA GLY A 382 17.87 -23.54 6.91
C GLY A 382 18.50 -24.44 5.83
N ALA A 383 18.86 -23.87 4.68
CA ALA A 383 19.53 -24.60 3.60
C ALA A 383 20.95 -25.02 4.02
N ILE A 384 21.66 -24.13 4.72
CA ILE A 384 22.98 -24.43 5.29
C ILE A 384 22.92 -25.60 6.26
N ILE A 385 21.95 -25.59 7.20
CA ILE A 385 21.79 -26.70 8.14
C ILE A 385 21.50 -28.00 7.40
N GLN A 386 20.60 -28.00 6.42
CA GLN A 386 20.30 -29.20 5.64
C GLN A 386 21.56 -29.74 4.93
N TYR A 387 22.34 -28.84 4.31
CA TYR A 387 23.61 -29.20 3.69
C TYR A 387 24.60 -29.85 4.69
N LEU A 388 24.75 -29.26 5.88
CA LEU A 388 25.64 -29.80 6.91
C LEU A 388 25.19 -31.18 7.39
N ILE A 389 23.88 -31.37 7.57
CA ILE A 389 23.32 -32.66 7.97
C ILE A 389 23.55 -33.72 6.88
N ASP A 390 23.20 -33.43 5.63
CA ASP A 390 23.34 -34.40 4.53
C ASP A 390 24.82 -34.74 4.26
N THR A 391 25.71 -33.75 4.42
CA THR A 391 27.14 -33.89 4.08
C THR A 391 27.96 -34.46 5.22
N TYR A 392 27.67 -34.11 6.49
CA TYR A 392 28.57 -34.38 7.62
C TYR A 392 27.96 -35.17 8.77
N ASP A 393 26.63 -35.23 8.92
CA ASP A 393 25.99 -36.04 9.99
C ASP A 393 25.90 -37.54 9.61
N LYS A 394 27.05 -38.18 9.40
CA LYS A 394 27.13 -39.58 8.91
C LYS A 394 26.59 -40.59 9.91
N ASP A 395 26.73 -40.30 11.20
CA ASP A 395 26.21 -41.13 12.29
C ASP A 395 24.74 -40.84 12.60
N GLN A 396 24.11 -39.92 11.85
CA GLN A 396 22.73 -39.49 12.04
C GLN A 396 22.48 -39.03 13.49
N LYS A 397 23.43 -38.33 14.10
CA LYS A 397 23.34 -37.81 15.48
C LYS A 397 22.18 -36.84 15.62
N LEU A 398 21.93 -36.03 14.60
CA LEU A 398 20.95 -34.93 14.61
C LEU A 398 19.80 -35.13 13.61
N THR A 399 19.72 -36.28 12.94
CA THR A 399 18.73 -36.51 11.87
C THR A 399 18.11 -37.90 11.90
N TYR A 400 17.03 -38.04 11.14
CA TYR A 400 16.44 -39.31 10.71
C TYR A 400 16.34 -39.31 9.19
N THR A 401 16.76 -40.40 8.56
CA THR A 401 16.84 -40.50 7.09
C THR A 401 15.69 -41.28 6.47
N THR A 402 14.86 -41.94 7.29
CA THR A 402 13.74 -42.80 6.86
C THR A 402 12.39 -42.10 6.94
N PHE A 403 11.42 -42.64 6.21
CA PHE A 403 10.01 -42.24 6.33
C PHE A 403 9.39 -42.85 7.61
N PRO A 404 8.54 -42.11 8.35
CA PRO A 404 8.08 -40.74 8.10
C PRO A 404 8.96 -39.62 8.69
N GLU A 405 9.90 -39.94 9.57
CA GLU A 405 10.62 -38.98 10.41
C GLU A 405 11.37 -37.92 9.60
N LYS A 406 12.01 -38.33 8.49
CA LYS A 406 12.71 -37.41 7.58
C LYS A 406 11.82 -36.23 7.15
N TYR A 407 10.57 -36.49 6.78
CA TYR A 407 9.67 -35.44 6.31
C TYR A 407 9.10 -34.60 7.45
N HIS A 408 8.94 -35.18 8.64
CA HIS A 408 8.59 -34.40 9.82
C HIS A 408 9.71 -33.44 10.25
N LEU A 409 10.97 -33.85 10.15
CA LEU A 409 12.12 -32.96 10.40
C LEU A 409 12.12 -31.78 9.43
N ILE A 410 11.94 -32.07 8.13
CA ILE A 410 11.83 -31.04 7.10
C ILE A 410 10.65 -30.10 7.40
N GLN A 411 9.48 -30.64 7.75
CA GLN A 411 8.30 -29.85 8.09
C GLN A 411 8.58 -28.86 9.23
N TRP A 412 9.20 -29.31 10.32
CA TRP A 412 9.53 -28.44 11.46
C TRP A 412 10.59 -27.41 11.12
N SER A 413 11.60 -27.77 10.31
CA SER A 413 12.60 -26.83 9.78
C SER A 413 11.95 -25.72 8.94
N PHE A 414 11.02 -26.06 8.05
CA PHE A 414 10.26 -25.07 7.28
C PHE A 414 9.34 -24.22 8.17
N PHE A 415 8.73 -24.80 9.22
CA PHE A 415 7.96 -24.05 10.19
C PHE A 415 8.84 -23.03 10.94
N GLN A 416 10.07 -23.39 11.29
CA GLN A 416 11.06 -22.47 11.87
C GLN A 416 11.38 -21.33 10.89
N ALA A 417 11.78 -21.67 9.67
CA ALA A 417 12.26 -20.72 8.67
C ALA A 417 11.18 -19.75 8.15
N SER A 418 9.93 -20.20 8.06
CA SER A 418 8.81 -19.41 7.53
C SER A 418 7.85 -18.87 8.60
N GLY A 419 7.68 -19.59 9.70
CA GLY A 419 6.69 -19.30 10.74
C GLY A 419 7.26 -18.63 11.98
N GLN A 420 8.47 -18.99 12.42
CA GLN A 420 9.12 -18.34 13.57
C GLN A 420 9.94 -17.13 13.13
N GLY A 421 10.99 -17.34 12.33
CA GLY A 421 12.01 -16.32 12.05
C GLY A 421 11.44 -15.00 11.52
N PRO A 422 10.66 -14.99 10.43
CA PRO A 422 10.11 -13.76 9.87
C PRO A 422 9.17 -13.02 10.83
N TYR A 423 8.30 -13.74 11.55
CA TYR A 423 7.31 -13.14 12.44
C TYR A 423 7.92 -12.63 13.74
N PHE A 424 8.90 -13.33 14.30
CA PHE A 424 9.67 -12.86 15.45
C PHE A 424 10.51 -11.63 15.07
N GLY A 425 11.09 -11.63 13.87
CA GLY A 425 11.77 -10.45 13.32
C GLY A 425 10.84 -9.24 13.18
N GLN A 426 9.59 -9.44 12.76
CA GLN A 426 8.60 -8.35 12.74
C GLN A 426 8.20 -7.90 14.15
N ALA A 427 8.07 -8.82 15.12
CA ALA A 427 7.82 -8.46 16.50
C ALA A 427 8.95 -7.58 17.06
N ALA A 428 10.21 -7.97 16.85
CA ALA A 428 11.38 -7.15 17.19
C ALA A 428 11.39 -5.79 16.49
N TRP A 429 11.10 -5.77 15.18
CA TRP A 429 11.01 -4.54 14.42
C TRP A 429 9.98 -3.57 15.01
N PHE A 430 8.73 -4.00 15.19
CA PHE A 430 7.68 -3.10 15.65
C PHE A 430 7.78 -2.76 17.15
N ASN A 431 8.25 -3.68 18.00
CA ASN A 431 8.33 -3.42 19.44
C ASN A 431 9.56 -2.59 19.84
N ILE A 432 10.62 -2.59 19.03
CA ILE A 432 11.89 -1.92 19.37
C ILE A 432 12.32 -0.95 18.26
N PHE A 433 12.70 -1.49 17.09
CA PHE A 433 13.50 -0.75 16.12
C PHE A 433 12.72 0.29 15.31
N HIS A 434 11.45 0.03 15.01
CA HIS A 434 10.59 0.94 14.25
C HIS A 434 10.39 2.25 15.01
N GLU A 435 10.17 2.17 16.32
CA GLU A 435 10.01 3.36 17.17
C GLU A 435 11.34 4.11 17.31
N LYS A 436 12.46 3.40 17.54
CA LYS A 436 13.81 4.00 17.53
C LYS A 436 14.11 4.72 16.21
N THR A 437 13.66 4.18 15.08
CA THR A 437 13.96 4.70 13.72
C THR A 437 13.04 5.84 13.30
N TYR A 438 11.74 5.75 13.59
CA TYR A 438 10.72 6.66 13.06
C TYR A 438 10.05 7.53 14.13
N GLY A 439 10.38 7.36 15.41
CA GLY A 439 9.78 8.09 16.53
C GLY A 439 8.36 7.64 16.91
N GLU A 440 7.79 6.71 16.15
CA GLU A 440 6.51 6.06 16.44
C GLU A 440 6.53 4.61 15.95
N SER A 441 5.67 3.76 16.50
CA SER A 441 5.43 2.41 15.97
C SER A 441 3.95 2.03 16.11
N PRO A 442 3.28 1.52 15.05
CA PRO A 442 1.86 1.22 15.08
C PRO A 442 1.50 0.13 16.11
N GLU A 443 0.63 0.47 17.07
CA GLU A 443 0.20 -0.48 18.11
C GLU A 443 -0.47 -1.74 17.52
N SER A 444 -1.23 -1.60 16.43
CA SER A 444 -1.84 -2.74 15.74
C SER A 444 -0.81 -3.74 15.20
N ALA A 445 0.37 -3.26 14.78
CA ALA A 445 1.45 -4.13 14.32
C ALA A 445 2.14 -4.82 15.51
N LYS A 446 2.42 -4.07 16.59
CA LYS A 446 2.94 -4.61 17.86
C LYS A 446 2.05 -5.75 18.38
N VAL A 447 0.73 -5.52 18.44
CA VAL A 447 -0.25 -6.54 18.85
C VAL A 447 -0.25 -7.74 17.90
N ARG A 448 -0.33 -7.51 16.58
CA ARG A 448 -0.36 -8.60 15.59
C ARG A 448 0.85 -9.53 15.72
N TYR A 449 2.05 -8.97 15.71
CA TYR A 449 3.27 -9.78 15.72
C TYR A 449 3.60 -10.33 17.11
N GLY A 450 3.25 -9.62 18.19
CA GLY A 450 3.32 -10.17 19.54
C GLY A 450 2.38 -11.35 19.76
N SER A 451 1.15 -11.29 19.23
CA SER A 451 0.23 -12.43 19.27
C SER A 451 0.73 -13.62 18.45
N GLU A 452 1.42 -13.37 17.33
CA GLU A 452 2.01 -14.44 16.53
C GLU A 452 3.17 -15.14 17.26
N VAL A 453 3.98 -14.41 18.04
CA VAL A 453 5.00 -14.99 18.92
C VAL A 453 4.35 -15.96 19.92
N LYS A 454 3.28 -15.52 20.61
CA LYS A 454 2.53 -16.38 21.55
C LYS A 454 1.89 -17.56 20.84
N ARG A 455 1.37 -17.37 19.61
CA ARG A 455 0.77 -18.45 18.81
C ARG A 455 1.79 -19.54 18.45
N VAL A 456 2.97 -19.15 17.98
CA VAL A 456 4.06 -20.10 17.64
C VAL A 456 4.51 -20.87 18.89
N ALA A 457 4.71 -20.18 20.02
CA ALA A 457 5.00 -20.84 21.29
C ALA A 457 3.90 -21.82 21.70
N GLY A 458 2.63 -21.46 21.51
CA GLY A 458 1.49 -22.35 21.76
C GLY A 458 1.46 -23.59 20.86
N VAL A 459 1.83 -23.47 19.58
CA VAL A 459 1.96 -24.61 18.66
C VAL A 459 3.04 -25.57 19.15
N LEU A 460 4.24 -25.05 19.48
CA LEU A 460 5.35 -25.85 20.00
C LEU A 460 4.96 -26.52 21.33
N ASN A 461 4.37 -25.76 22.26
CA ASN A 461 3.92 -26.28 23.54
C ASN A 461 2.91 -27.43 23.39
N THR A 462 1.98 -27.30 22.43
CA THR A 462 1.00 -28.35 22.14
C THR A 462 1.66 -29.59 21.55
N ALA A 463 2.55 -29.40 20.57
CA ALA A 463 3.27 -30.50 19.91
C ALA A 463 4.22 -31.25 20.87
N LEU A 464 4.69 -30.59 21.92
CA LEU A 464 5.61 -31.12 22.93
C LEU A 464 4.89 -31.57 24.22
N SER A 465 3.56 -31.62 24.22
CA SER A 465 2.78 -31.99 25.42
C SER A 465 3.02 -33.43 25.86
N ASP A 466 3.21 -34.34 24.90
CA ASP A 466 3.46 -35.76 25.09
C ASP A 466 4.81 -36.23 24.51
N LYS A 467 5.66 -35.29 24.08
CA LYS A 467 6.95 -35.57 23.44
C LYS A 467 8.09 -34.81 24.09
N GLU A 468 9.26 -35.45 24.14
CA GLU A 468 10.49 -34.80 24.59
C GLU A 468 11.07 -33.90 23.49
N TRP A 469 11.07 -34.39 22.24
CA TRP A 469 11.62 -33.74 21.05
C TRP A 469 10.55 -33.63 19.95
N LEU A 470 10.73 -32.72 18.98
CA LEU A 470 9.73 -32.48 17.94
C LEU A 470 9.49 -33.70 17.03
N VAL A 471 10.52 -34.51 16.82
CA VAL A 471 10.47 -35.72 16.00
C VAL A 471 11.29 -36.83 16.65
N GLY A 472 10.69 -38.01 16.77
CA GLY A 472 11.37 -39.20 17.31
C GLY A 472 11.70 -39.09 18.80
N ASP A 473 12.81 -39.68 19.19
CA ASP A 473 13.25 -39.89 20.57
C ASP A 473 14.55 -39.13 20.93
N LYS A 474 15.07 -38.30 20.02
CA LYS A 474 16.30 -37.52 20.25
C LYS A 474 16.19 -36.08 19.74
N CYS A 475 17.02 -35.20 20.30
CA CYS A 475 17.19 -33.84 19.81
C CYS A 475 17.78 -33.85 18.40
N THR A 476 17.15 -33.12 17.48
CA THR A 476 17.56 -33.07 16.07
C THR A 476 17.86 -31.64 15.64
N TYR A 477 18.35 -31.48 14.40
CA TYR A 477 18.55 -30.15 13.81
C TYR A 477 17.25 -29.33 13.76
N ALA A 478 16.10 -30.00 13.67
CA ALA A 478 14.79 -29.35 13.64
C ALA A 478 14.46 -28.70 14.99
N ASP A 479 14.89 -29.29 16.11
CA ASP A 479 14.74 -28.71 17.44
C ASP A 479 15.68 -27.50 17.61
N LEU A 480 16.98 -27.73 17.35
CA LEU A 480 18.05 -26.76 17.55
C LEU A 480 17.85 -25.47 16.73
N ALA A 481 17.16 -25.56 15.60
CA ALA A 481 16.86 -24.41 14.74
C ALA A 481 16.01 -23.32 15.44
N PHE A 482 15.27 -23.63 16.51
CA PHE A 482 14.42 -22.65 17.20
C PHE A 482 15.14 -21.90 18.32
N VAL A 483 16.24 -22.45 18.85
CA VAL A 483 16.89 -22.01 20.10
C VAL A 483 17.19 -20.52 20.10
N THR A 484 17.84 -20.03 19.04
CA THR A 484 18.38 -18.67 19.00
C THR A 484 17.30 -17.61 18.89
N TRP A 485 16.19 -17.91 18.20
CA TRP A 485 15.02 -17.02 18.17
C TRP A 485 14.23 -17.05 19.47
N ASN A 486 14.15 -18.21 20.13
CA ASN A 486 13.49 -18.33 21.44
C ASN A 486 14.21 -17.52 22.53
N LEU A 487 15.54 -17.53 22.53
CA LEU A 487 16.36 -16.72 23.44
C LEU A 487 16.11 -15.21 23.32
N GLN A 488 15.66 -14.74 22.16
CA GLN A 488 15.40 -13.33 21.91
C GLN A 488 13.99 -12.88 22.34
N ILE A 489 13.10 -13.80 22.71
CA ILE A 489 11.72 -13.45 23.10
C ILE A 489 11.68 -12.41 24.24
N PRO A 490 12.45 -12.54 25.34
CA PRO A 490 12.45 -11.53 26.40
C PRO A 490 12.87 -10.14 25.92
N PHE A 491 13.80 -10.06 24.96
CA PHE A 491 14.27 -8.80 24.40
C PHE A 491 13.15 -8.07 23.65
N PHE A 492 12.49 -8.72 22.70
CA PHE A 492 11.47 -8.06 21.88
C PHE A 492 10.04 -8.08 22.43
N MET A 493 9.74 -8.90 23.43
CA MET A 493 8.43 -8.90 24.10
C MET A 493 8.44 -8.25 25.48
N GLY A 494 9.61 -7.95 26.06
CA GLY A 494 9.74 -7.50 27.45
C GLY A 494 9.05 -6.17 27.78
N SER A 495 8.82 -5.31 26.79
CA SER A 495 8.08 -4.04 26.97
C SER A 495 6.56 -4.19 26.91
N ARG A 496 6.03 -5.38 26.55
CA ARG A 496 4.59 -5.61 26.41
C ARG A 496 3.95 -5.88 27.78
N THR A 497 2.77 -5.31 28.01
CA THR A 497 2.04 -5.40 29.27
C THR A 497 0.63 -5.99 29.09
N GLY A 498 -0.05 -6.27 30.21
CA GLY A 498 -1.44 -6.75 30.21
C GLY A 498 -1.60 -8.12 29.55
N GLU A 499 -2.59 -8.25 28.67
CA GLU A 499 -2.88 -9.46 27.90
C GLU A 499 -1.83 -9.76 26.81
N HIS A 500 -1.07 -8.75 26.39
CA HIS A 500 -0.04 -8.87 25.35
C HIS A 500 1.35 -9.20 25.91
N ALA A 501 1.50 -9.26 27.23
CA ALA A 501 2.75 -9.62 27.88
C ALA A 501 3.16 -11.07 27.52
N TRP A 502 4.46 -11.27 27.36
CA TRP A 502 5.04 -12.61 27.33
C TRP A 502 5.03 -13.21 28.73
N ARG A 503 4.50 -14.43 28.87
CA ARG A 503 4.37 -15.16 30.13
C ARG A 503 4.84 -16.59 29.90
N PRO A 504 6.09 -16.93 30.25
CA PRO A 504 6.64 -18.28 30.05
C PRO A 504 5.77 -19.38 30.67
N GLU A 505 5.06 -19.07 31.76
CA GLU A 505 4.23 -20.01 32.51
C GLU A 505 3.02 -20.51 31.69
N GLU A 506 2.62 -19.80 30.63
CA GLU A 506 1.59 -20.24 29.69
C GLU A 506 2.06 -21.43 28.81
N PHE A 507 3.38 -21.66 28.70
CA PHE A 507 3.98 -22.61 27.77
C PHE A 507 4.99 -23.57 28.45
N PRO A 508 4.56 -24.39 29.42
CA PRO A 508 5.47 -25.20 30.23
C PRO A 508 6.24 -26.28 29.44
N HIS A 509 5.64 -26.87 28.40
CA HIS A 509 6.30 -27.91 27.59
C HIS A 509 7.33 -27.30 26.64
N PHE A 510 7.02 -26.12 26.10
CA PHE A 510 7.97 -25.32 25.33
C PHE A 510 9.16 -24.91 26.20
N ASP A 511 8.92 -24.43 27.42
CA ASP A 511 9.98 -24.00 28.34
C ASP A 511 10.89 -25.18 28.72
N ARG A 512 10.32 -26.33 29.08
CA ARG A 512 11.07 -27.58 29.34
C ARG A 512 11.98 -27.94 28.16
N TRP A 513 11.43 -27.97 26.94
CA TRP A 513 12.18 -28.33 25.73
C TRP A 513 13.29 -27.33 25.40
N GLN A 514 13.01 -26.03 25.52
CA GLN A 514 14.03 -24.99 25.34
C GLN A 514 15.16 -25.15 26.35
N ASN A 515 14.85 -25.37 27.63
CA ASN A 515 15.85 -25.56 28.68
C ASN A 515 16.68 -26.83 28.47
N ALA A 516 16.09 -27.92 27.96
CA ALA A 516 16.81 -29.13 27.60
C ALA A 516 17.85 -28.87 26.49
N MET A 517 17.52 -28.05 25.48
CA MET A 517 18.49 -27.64 24.45
C MET A 517 19.56 -26.70 24.99
N LEU A 518 19.20 -25.74 25.86
CA LEU A 518 20.16 -24.81 26.46
C LEU A 518 21.17 -25.50 27.38
N ALA A 519 20.80 -26.63 27.98
CA ALA A 519 21.70 -27.44 28.80
C ALA A 519 22.76 -28.19 27.99
N ARG A 520 22.64 -28.24 26.64
CA ARG A 520 23.62 -28.92 25.79
C ARG A 520 24.93 -28.13 25.74
N PRO A 521 26.11 -28.77 25.90
CA PRO A 521 27.40 -28.07 25.92
C PRO A 521 27.67 -27.23 24.67
N SER A 522 27.35 -27.75 23.49
CA SER A 522 27.41 -27.09 22.18
C SER A 522 26.60 -25.79 22.16
N VAL A 523 25.34 -25.86 22.58
CA VAL A 523 24.42 -24.72 22.62
C VAL A 523 24.91 -23.68 23.63
N ALA A 524 25.27 -24.10 24.85
CA ALA A 524 25.80 -23.21 25.88
C ALA A 524 27.07 -22.49 25.41
N LYS A 525 27.97 -23.21 24.73
CA LYS A 525 29.17 -22.63 24.10
C LYS A 525 28.78 -21.56 23.09
N VAL A 526 27.92 -21.86 22.11
CA VAL A 526 27.51 -20.86 21.11
C VAL A 526 26.81 -19.65 21.73
N VAL A 527 25.94 -19.87 22.72
CA VAL A 527 25.27 -18.77 23.45
C VAL A 527 26.29 -17.86 24.14
N SER A 528 27.38 -18.42 24.69
CA SER A 528 28.47 -17.60 25.25
C SER A 528 29.19 -16.77 24.18
N LEU A 529 29.38 -17.33 22.98
CA LEU A 529 30.01 -16.65 21.83
C LEU A 529 29.14 -15.52 21.27
N MET A 530 27.81 -15.60 21.40
CA MET A 530 26.90 -14.56 20.90
C MET A 530 27.14 -13.18 21.53
N ASN A 531 27.84 -13.12 22.67
CA ASN A 531 28.19 -11.89 23.36
C ASN A 531 29.56 -11.32 22.96
N GLU A 532 30.26 -11.94 22.01
CA GLU A 532 31.64 -11.60 21.65
C GLU A 532 31.73 -11.10 20.20
N LYS A 533 32.52 -10.06 19.94
CA LYS A 533 32.64 -9.39 18.62
C LYS A 533 33.83 -9.87 17.77
N GLU A 534 34.61 -10.84 18.24
CA GLU A 534 35.90 -11.19 17.63
C GLU A 534 35.83 -12.46 16.77
N VAL A 535 36.67 -12.49 15.72
CA VAL A 535 36.94 -13.68 14.90
C VAL A 535 37.54 -14.75 15.80
N LYS A 536 36.79 -15.85 16.00
CA LYS A 536 37.28 -17.01 16.75
C LYS A 536 37.40 -18.21 15.82
N LYS A 537 38.55 -18.87 15.93
CA LYS A 537 38.77 -20.21 15.40
C LYS A 537 38.27 -21.21 16.43
N SER A 538 37.41 -22.13 16.04
CA SER A 538 37.07 -23.27 16.92
C SER A 538 38.34 -24.11 17.10
N ALA A 539 38.73 -24.35 18.36
CA ALA A 539 39.94 -25.10 18.72
C ALA A 539 39.83 -26.58 18.33
#